data_AF-A0A178K3N8-F1
#
_entry.id   AF-A0A178K3N8-F1
#
_cell.length_a   1.000
_cell.length_b   1.000
_cell.length_c   1.000
_cell.angle_alpha   90.00
_cell.angle_beta   90.00
_cell.angle_gamma   90.00
#
_symmetry.space_group_name_H-M   'P 1'
#
loop_
_entity.id
_entity.type
_entity.pdbx_description
1 polymer ?
#
loop_
_entity_poly.entity_id
_entity_poly.type
_entity_poly.pdbx_seq_one_letter_code
_entity_poly.pdbx_strand_id
1 'polypeptide(L)'
;MKIDGDIPTIHDWNSIILETTERKIFFEPRQALLGDLCYVYAKNEKRKKITVGSFYHWMIPAINHEQIKLFQGEFERSASGYACWAWVSDKTLNEYLTDPAFVPHPSQWNEGPNLIVFDVCLPYPEKTFLKKLIRISRALKKAGVKSLYYREPGSSEPVYSW
;
A
#
# COMPACT_ATOMS: atom_id res chain seq x y z
N MET A 1 20.08 -30.40 -12.72
CA MET A 1 18.71 -30.59 -12.19
C MET A 1 18.19 -29.20 -11.86
N LYS A 2 17.31 -28.63 -12.70
CA LYS A 2 16.71 -27.31 -12.43
C LYS A 2 15.70 -27.50 -11.29
N ILE A 3 15.94 -26.85 -10.16
CA ILE A 3 14.89 -26.66 -9.16
C ILE A 3 14.02 -25.55 -9.75
N ASP A 4 12.76 -25.89 -10.07
CA ASP A 4 11.78 -24.96 -10.59
C ASP A 4 11.73 -23.69 -9.73
N GLY A 5 11.69 -22.53 -10.38
CA GLY A 5 11.73 -21.24 -9.71
C GLY A 5 10.52 -21.06 -8.82
N ASP A 6 10.74 -21.05 -7.50
CA ASP A 6 9.70 -20.77 -6.51
C ASP A 6 8.95 -19.48 -6.88
N ILE A 7 7.62 -19.56 -6.81
CA ILE A 7 6.75 -18.39 -6.92
C ILE A 7 7.11 -17.46 -5.76
N PRO A 8 7.51 -16.20 -6.01
CA PRO A 8 7.87 -15.30 -4.93
C PRO A 8 6.73 -15.15 -3.92
N THR A 9 7.09 -15.15 -2.64
CA THR A 9 6.13 -14.96 -1.57
C THR A 9 5.63 -13.51 -1.55
N ILE A 10 4.51 -13.25 -0.87
CA ILE A 10 4.04 -11.88 -0.65
C ILE A 10 5.11 -11.04 0.08
N HIS A 11 5.91 -11.65 0.94
CA HIS A 11 7.04 -10.98 1.59
C HIS A 11 8.10 -10.51 0.56
N ASP A 12 8.38 -11.31 -0.46
CA ASP A 12 9.30 -10.95 -1.54
C ASP A 12 8.74 -9.78 -2.36
N TRP A 13 7.44 -9.78 -2.67
CA TRP A 13 6.81 -8.66 -3.36
C TRP A 13 6.76 -7.38 -2.51
N ASN A 14 6.50 -7.49 -1.20
CA ASN A 14 6.62 -6.35 -0.29
C ASN A 14 8.03 -5.76 -0.37
N SER A 15 9.06 -6.60 -0.28
CA SER A 15 10.47 -6.16 -0.35
C SER A 15 10.79 -5.37 -1.63
N ILE A 16 10.19 -5.74 -2.76
CA ILE A 16 10.30 -4.98 -4.02
C ILE A 16 9.68 -3.57 -3.89
N ILE A 17 8.46 -3.45 -3.35
CA ILE A 17 7.78 -2.15 -3.14
C ILE A 17 8.54 -1.29 -2.14
N LEU A 18 9.01 -1.93 -1.07
CA LEU A 18 9.73 -1.25 -0.02
C LEU A 18 11.11 -0.77 -0.49
N GLU A 19 11.62 -1.36 -1.58
CA GLU A 19 12.97 -1.15 -2.13
C GLU A 19 14.07 -1.51 -1.12
N THR A 20 13.85 -2.57 -0.34
CA THR A 20 14.79 -3.06 0.68
C THR A 20 14.84 -4.58 0.67
N THR A 21 16.04 -5.15 0.80
CA THR A 21 16.28 -6.59 0.96
C THR A 21 16.29 -7.04 2.42
N GLU A 22 16.32 -6.09 3.36
CA GLU A 22 16.14 -6.32 4.79
C GLU A 22 14.75 -5.81 5.23
N ARG A 23 14.20 -6.31 6.35
CA ARG A 23 12.97 -5.81 7.02
C ARG A 23 13.09 -4.36 7.54
N LYS A 24 13.58 -3.43 6.72
CA LYS A 24 13.94 -2.06 7.10
C LYS A 24 13.24 -1.05 6.20
N ILE A 25 11.92 -1.00 6.28
CA ILE A 25 11.30 0.31 6.43
C ILE A 25 11.00 0.42 7.90
N PHE A 26 12.01 0.82 8.66
CA PHE A 26 11.96 1.02 10.11
C PHE A 26 11.36 -0.17 10.89
N PHE A 27 12.15 -0.86 11.72
CA PHE A 27 11.55 -1.70 12.76
C PHE A 27 10.96 -0.80 13.86
N GLU A 28 10.04 0.08 13.46
CA GLU A 28 9.17 0.83 14.35
C GLU A 28 8.19 -0.20 14.93
N PRO A 29 8.07 -0.29 16.26
CA PRO A 29 6.99 -1.05 16.86
C PRO A 29 5.67 -0.65 16.18
N ARG A 30 4.77 -1.60 15.91
CA ARG A 30 3.49 -1.33 15.19
C ARG A 30 2.73 -0.14 15.78
N GLN A 31 2.85 0.08 17.08
CA GLN A 31 2.28 1.22 17.80
C GLN A 31 2.91 2.56 17.41
N ALA A 32 4.22 2.61 17.22
CA ALA A 32 4.93 3.82 16.80
C ALA A 32 4.56 4.20 15.35
N LEU A 33 4.51 3.21 14.45
CA LEU A 33 3.99 3.38 13.08
C LEU A 33 2.54 3.88 13.07
N LEU A 34 1.68 3.35 13.94
CA LEU A 34 0.31 3.84 14.10
C LEU A 34 0.29 5.31 14.59
N GLY A 35 1.19 5.67 15.50
CA GLY A 35 1.38 7.04 15.97
C GLY A 35 1.80 8.01 14.86
N ASP A 36 2.78 7.62 14.05
CA ASP A 36 3.23 8.41 12.88
C ASP A 36 2.10 8.60 11.87
N LEU A 37 1.34 7.54 11.58
CA LEU A 37 0.18 7.63 10.69
C LEU A 37 -0.91 8.53 11.27
N CYS A 38 -1.17 8.42 12.59
CA CYS A 38 -2.12 9.30 13.26
C CYS A 38 -1.69 10.76 13.17
N TYR A 39 -0.38 11.03 13.29
CA TYR A 39 0.19 12.36 13.13
C TYR A 39 0.02 12.89 11.70
N VAL A 40 0.28 12.06 10.68
CA VAL A 40 0.03 12.42 9.26
C VAL A 40 -1.44 12.74 9.03
N TYR A 41 -2.36 11.92 9.57
CA TYR A 41 -3.80 12.15 9.46
C TYR A 41 -4.23 13.45 10.12
N ALA A 42 -3.74 13.73 11.33
CA ALA A 42 -4.08 14.92 12.09
C ALA A 42 -3.64 16.21 11.38
N LYS A 43 -2.53 16.17 10.64
CA LYS A 43 -2.02 17.31 9.86
C LYS A 43 -2.66 17.47 8.48
N ASN A 44 -3.32 16.44 7.94
CA ASN A 44 -3.89 16.50 6.60
C ASN A 44 -5.35 16.96 6.63
N GLU A 45 -5.66 18.06 5.93
CA GLU A 45 -7.00 18.69 5.93
C GLU A 45 -8.15 17.76 5.54
N LYS A 46 -7.91 16.81 4.62
CA LYS A 46 -8.93 15.85 4.19
C LYS A 46 -9.10 14.72 5.19
N ARG A 47 -8.02 14.30 5.86
CA ARG A 47 -7.99 13.10 6.71
C ARG A 47 -8.23 13.38 8.18
N LYS A 48 -7.94 14.58 8.69
CA LYS A 48 -8.10 14.96 10.11
C LYS A 48 -9.53 14.83 10.65
N LYS A 49 -10.52 14.71 9.77
CA LYS A 49 -11.94 14.51 10.11
C LYS A 49 -12.30 13.04 10.37
N ILE A 50 -11.43 12.10 9.99
CA ILE A 50 -11.63 10.67 10.21
C ILE A 50 -11.47 10.38 11.70
N THR A 51 -12.41 9.65 12.28
CA THR A 51 -12.34 9.27 13.71
C THR A 51 -11.17 8.33 13.97
N VAL A 52 -10.62 8.35 15.19
CA VAL A 52 -9.53 7.43 15.59
C VAL A 52 -9.94 5.96 15.39
N GLY A 53 -11.19 5.61 15.67
CA GLY A 53 -11.70 4.24 15.47
C GLY A 53 -11.72 3.83 14.00
N SER A 54 -12.21 4.71 13.11
CA SER A 54 -12.18 4.48 11.67
C SER A 54 -10.74 4.38 11.15
N PHE A 55 -9.87 5.32 11.54
CA PHE A 55 -8.46 5.30 11.21
C PHE A 55 -7.79 3.97 11.60
N TYR A 56 -7.99 3.54 12.85
CA TYR A 56 -7.43 2.28 13.33
C TYR A 56 -7.92 1.09 12.49
N HIS A 57 -9.24 1.01 12.23
CA HIS A 57 -9.83 -0.07 11.44
C HIS A 57 -9.24 -0.14 10.02
N TRP A 58 -9.04 1.02 9.38
CA TRP A 58 -8.49 1.10 8.02
C TRP A 58 -7.00 0.79 7.94
N MET A 59 -6.21 1.21 8.93
CA MET A 59 -4.75 1.11 8.85
C MET A 59 -4.18 -0.17 9.47
N ILE A 60 -4.89 -0.79 10.43
CA ILE A 60 -4.35 -1.95 11.15
C ILE A 60 -4.05 -3.16 10.25
N PRO A 61 -4.82 -3.50 9.20
CA PRO A 61 -4.47 -4.62 8.33
C PRO A 61 -3.16 -4.35 7.57
N ALA A 62 -3.00 -3.14 7.01
CA ALA A 62 -1.78 -2.72 6.32
C ALA A 62 -0.54 -2.84 7.22
N ILE A 63 -0.66 -2.36 8.47
CA ILE A 63 0.42 -2.44 9.47
C ILE A 63 0.75 -3.90 9.81
N ASN A 64 -0.26 -4.74 10.05
CA ASN A 64 -0.05 -6.13 10.45
C ASN A 64 0.62 -6.97 9.34
N HIS A 65 0.41 -6.60 8.08
CA HIS A 65 0.98 -7.27 6.91
C HIS A 65 2.25 -6.61 6.35
N GLU A 66 2.79 -5.56 6.99
CA GLU A 66 3.94 -4.79 6.49
C GLU A 66 3.69 -4.17 5.09
N GLN A 67 2.43 -3.87 4.79
CA GLN A 67 1.97 -3.34 3.51
C GLN A 67 1.70 -1.84 3.57
N ILE A 68 2.67 -1.12 4.14
CA ILE A 68 2.61 0.33 4.32
C ILE A 68 3.99 0.94 4.28
N LYS A 69 4.10 2.12 3.68
CA LYS A 69 5.33 2.89 3.56
C LYS A 69 5.06 4.33 3.93
N LEU A 70 5.75 4.84 4.95
CA LEU A 70 5.75 6.27 5.27
C LEU A 70 6.61 7.05 4.29
N PHE A 71 6.23 8.30 4.06
CA PHE A 71 6.98 9.27 3.27
C PHE A 71 7.30 10.48 4.13
N GLN A 72 8.50 11.01 3.94
CA GLN A 72 8.94 12.26 4.53
C GLN A 72 9.14 13.28 3.42
N GLY A 73 8.54 14.45 3.59
CA GLY A 73 8.78 15.61 2.73
C GLY A 73 10.19 16.16 2.95
N GLU A 74 10.75 16.80 1.93
CA GLU A 74 12.14 17.31 1.93
C GLU A 74 12.44 18.24 3.11
N PHE A 75 11.46 19.04 3.53
CA PHE A 75 11.60 20.02 4.62
C PHE A 75 10.92 19.58 5.93
N GLU A 76 10.41 18.36 6.01
CA GLU A 76 9.69 17.86 7.17
C GLU A 76 10.63 17.05 8.07
N ARG A 77 10.48 17.18 9.40
CA ARG A 77 11.29 16.41 10.37
C ARG A 77 10.69 15.05 10.73
N SER A 78 9.45 14.82 10.31
CA SER A 78 8.60 13.68 10.65
C SER A 78 7.88 13.20 9.39
N ALA A 79 7.30 12.00 9.43
CA ALA A 79 6.46 11.52 8.33
C ALA A 79 5.36 12.55 8.00
N SER A 80 5.19 12.81 6.70
CA SER A 80 4.19 13.75 6.16
C SER A 80 3.35 13.12 5.06
N GLY A 81 3.53 11.82 4.81
CA GLY A 81 2.71 11.04 3.92
C GLY A 81 2.89 9.55 4.13
N TYR A 82 2.12 8.77 3.38
CA TYR A 82 2.20 7.32 3.33
C TYR A 82 1.60 6.77 2.03
N ALA A 83 1.87 5.50 1.75
CA ALA A 83 1.08 4.67 0.86
C ALA A 83 0.85 3.32 1.53
N CYS A 84 -0.34 2.74 1.37
CA CYS A 84 -0.65 1.38 1.79
C CYS A 84 -1.26 0.57 0.64
N TRP A 85 -1.07 -0.74 0.69
CA TRP A 85 -1.53 -1.65 -0.35
C TRP A 85 -2.00 -2.98 0.21
N ALA A 86 -2.59 -3.79 -0.66
CA ALA A 86 -3.00 -5.15 -0.38
C ALA A 86 -2.62 -6.10 -1.51
N TRP A 87 -2.33 -7.34 -1.14
CA TRP A 87 -2.13 -8.46 -2.04
C TRP A 87 -3.37 -9.35 -2.00
N VAL A 88 -4.16 -9.31 -3.07
CA VAL A 88 -5.51 -9.87 -3.07
C VAL A 88 -5.66 -11.01 -4.08
N SER A 89 -6.63 -11.89 -3.83
CA SER A 89 -7.03 -12.92 -4.78
C SER A 89 -7.77 -12.32 -5.97
N ASP A 90 -7.99 -13.13 -7.00
CA ASP A 90 -8.80 -12.72 -8.16
C ASP A 90 -10.24 -12.39 -7.77
N LYS A 91 -10.80 -13.13 -6.80
CA LYS A 91 -12.14 -12.92 -6.29
C LYS A 91 -12.25 -11.54 -5.64
N THR A 92 -11.32 -11.22 -4.72
CA THR A 92 -11.32 -9.94 -4.02
C THR A 92 -11.01 -8.77 -4.95
N LEU A 93 -10.13 -8.94 -5.93
CA LEU A 93 -9.93 -7.92 -6.95
C LEU A 93 -11.23 -7.63 -7.71
N ASN A 94 -11.95 -8.67 -8.12
CA ASN A 94 -13.23 -8.51 -8.83
C ASN A 94 -14.29 -7.81 -7.96
N GLU A 95 -14.39 -8.16 -6.68
CA GLU A 95 -15.27 -7.48 -5.72
C GLU A 95 -14.90 -5.99 -5.59
N TYR A 96 -13.62 -5.67 -5.41
CA TYR A 96 -13.13 -4.31 -5.32
C TYR A 96 -13.42 -3.44 -6.56
N LEU A 97 -13.35 -4.05 -7.76
CA LEU A 97 -13.60 -3.36 -9.02
C LEU A 97 -15.09 -3.13 -9.30
N THR A 98 -15.96 -4.00 -8.78
CA THR A 98 -17.39 -3.97 -9.08
C THR A 98 -18.23 -3.31 -7.98
N ASP A 99 -17.75 -3.27 -6.74
CA ASP A 99 -18.41 -2.63 -5.61
C ASP A 99 -17.70 -1.33 -5.18
N PRO A 100 -18.29 -0.14 -5.39
CA PRO A 100 -17.71 1.13 -4.97
C PRO A 100 -17.64 1.31 -3.45
N ALA A 101 -18.40 0.52 -2.67
CA ALA A 101 -18.39 0.52 -1.22
C ALA A 101 -17.52 -0.60 -0.63
N PHE A 102 -16.77 -1.34 -1.46
CA PHE A 102 -15.97 -2.47 -1.02
C PHE A 102 -14.97 -2.07 0.06
N VAL A 103 -15.02 -2.79 1.18
CA VAL A 103 -14.02 -2.74 2.25
C VAL A 103 -13.45 -4.14 2.43
N PRO A 104 -12.14 -4.36 2.18
CA PRO A 104 -11.55 -5.68 2.36
C PRO A 104 -11.61 -6.12 3.82
N HIS A 105 -12.07 -7.33 4.06
CA HIS A 105 -11.88 -8.01 5.33
C HIS A 105 -10.37 -8.16 5.62
N PRO A 106 -9.89 -8.10 6.88
CA PRO A 106 -8.45 -8.19 7.18
C PRO A 106 -7.73 -9.38 6.55
N SER A 107 -8.38 -10.55 6.43
CA SER A 107 -7.80 -11.73 5.76
C SER A 107 -7.56 -11.54 4.26
N GLN A 108 -8.32 -10.64 3.62
CA GLN A 108 -8.23 -10.36 2.19
C GLN A 108 -7.04 -9.45 1.83
N TRP A 109 -6.29 -8.94 2.81
CA TRP A 109 -5.16 -8.06 2.56
C TRP A 109 -3.89 -8.79 2.07
N ASN A 110 -3.83 -10.12 2.23
CA ASN A 110 -2.62 -10.92 2.03
C ASN A 110 -2.98 -12.34 1.54
N GLU A 111 -3.65 -12.45 0.39
CA GLU A 111 -4.24 -13.70 -0.11
C GLU A 111 -4.01 -14.00 -1.60
N GLY A 112 -3.29 -13.15 -2.34
CA GLY A 112 -3.06 -13.46 -3.77
C GLY A 112 -2.11 -12.54 -4.53
N PRO A 113 -1.95 -12.78 -5.85
CA PRO A 113 -0.93 -12.16 -6.69
C PRO A 113 -1.33 -10.80 -7.28
N ASN A 114 -2.46 -10.22 -6.88
CA ASN A 114 -2.93 -8.95 -7.40
C ASN A 114 -2.63 -7.83 -6.40
N LEU A 115 -1.97 -6.76 -6.85
CA LEU A 115 -1.67 -5.61 -6.01
C LEU A 115 -2.77 -4.55 -6.11
N ILE A 116 -3.34 -4.15 -4.99
CA ILE A 116 -4.19 -2.95 -4.90
C ILE A 116 -3.48 -1.90 -4.06
N VAL A 117 -3.19 -0.74 -4.63
CA VAL A 117 -2.77 0.44 -3.86
C VAL A 117 -4.05 1.06 -3.29
N PHE A 118 -4.28 0.86 -1.99
CA PHE A 118 -5.55 1.19 -1.32
C PHE A 118 -5.68 2.66 -1.01
N ASP A 119 -4.62 3.25 -0.48
CA ASP A 119 -4.64 4.65 -0.09
C ASP A 119 -3.25 5.26 -0.13
N VAL A 120 -3.23 6.54 -0.52
CA VAL A 120 -2.01 7.30 -0.75
C VAL A 120 -2.20 8.71 -0.21
N CYS A 121 -1.25 9.16 0.60
CA CYS A 121 -1.14 10.54 1.06
C CYS A 121 0.28 11.01 0.77
N LEU A 122 0.46 11.92 -0.17
CA LEU A 122 1.79 12.33 -0.61
C LEU A 122 2.17 13.68 -0.02
N PRO A 123 3.41 13.85 0.46
CA PRO A 123 3.94 15.15 0.84
C PRO A 123 4.52 15.93 -0.36
N TYR A 124 4.33 15.42 -1.58
CA TYR A 124 4.91 15.94 -2.82
C TYR A 124 3.92 15.73 -3.98
N PRO A 125 4.16 16.34 -5.17
CA PRO A 125 3.26 16.20 -6.31
C PRO A 125 3.04 14.75 -6.74
N GLU A 126 1.79 14.42 -7.10
CA GLU A 126 1.36 13.08 -7.47
C GLU A 126 2.17 12.45 -8.62
N LYS A 127 2.58 13.27 -9.59
CA LYS A 127 3.43 12.83 -10.72
C LYS A 127 4.70 12.12 -10.27
N THR A 128 5.28 12.50 -9.12
CA THR A 128 6.48 11.86 -8.56
C THR A 128 6.16 10.45 -8.05
N PHE A 129 4.99 10.26 -7.43
CA PHE A 129 4.53 8.94 -7.00
C PHE A 129 4.27 8.03 -8.19
N LEU A 130 3.59 8.52 -9.23
CA LEU A 130 3.32 7.71 -10.43
C LEU A 130 4.60 7.25 -11.13
N LYS A 131 5.63 8.11 -11.21
CA LYS A 131 6.95 7.70 -11.74
C LYS A 131 7.57 6.56 -10.92
N LYS A 132 7.47 6.63 -9.58
CA LYS A 132 7.96 5.55 -8.69
C LYS A 132 7.12 4.28 -8.85
N LEU A 133 5.80 4.40 -8.92
CA LEU A 133 4.87 3.28 -9.13
C LEU A 133 5.18 2.56 -10.44
N ILE A 134 5.41 3.30 -11.54
CA ILE A 134 5.80 2.75 -12.84
C ILE A 134 7.17 2.06 -12.81
N ARG A 135 8.09 2.53 -11.96
CA ARG A 135 9.39 1.85 -11.79
C ARG A 135 9.20 0.52 -11.07
N ILE A 136 8.47 0.53 -9.97
CA ILE A 136 8.17 -0.66 -9.15
C ILE A 136 7.33 -1.66 -9.96
N SER A 137 6.38 -1.19 -10.77
CA SER A 137 5.52 -2.06 -11.59
C SER A 137 6.29 -2.99 -12.51
N ARG A 138 7.36 -2.49 -13.13
CA ARG A 138 8.23 -3.30 -14.00
C ARG A 138 8.94 -4.40 -13.23
N ALA A 139 9.35 -4.13 -11.98
CA ALA A 139 9.98 -5.13 -11.13
C ALA A 139 8.95 -6.17 -10.66
N LEU A 140 7.77 -5.73 -10.22
CA LEU A 140 6.68 -6.60 -9.79
C LEU A 140 6.19 -7.52 -10.92
N LYS A 141 6.02 -6.97 -12.13
CA LYS A 141 5.63 -7.75 -13.31
C LYS A 141 6.65 -8.84 -13.65
N LYS A 142 7.95 -8.55 -13.49
CA LYS A 142 9.03 -9.56 -13.64
C LYS A 142 9.01 -10.60 -12.52
N ALA A 143 8.54 -10.23 -11.33
CA ALA A 143 8.43 -11.10 -10.16
C ALA A 143 7.11 -11.92 -10.12
N GLY A 144 6.34 -11.94 -11.20
CA GLY A 144 5.13 -12.77 -11.30
C GLY A 144 3.86 -12.16 -10.68
N VAL A 145 3.87 -10.88 -10.32
CA VAL A 145 2.63 -10.17 -9.91
C VAL A 145 1.66 -10.13 -11.09
N LYS A 146 0.43 -10.59 -10.84
CA LYS A 146 -0.59 -10.77 -11.87
C LYS A 146 -1.13 -9.45 -12.38
N SER A 147 -1.46 -8.54 -11.47
CA SER A 147 -1.99 -7.21 -11.79
C SER A 147 -1.57 -6.21 -10.73
N LEU A 148 -1.62 -4.93 -11.08
CA LEU A 148 -1.61 -3.84 -10.12
C LEU A 148 -2.73 -2.89 -10.45
N TYR A 149 -3.41 -2.42 -9.43
CA TYR A 149 -4.46 -1.44 -9.54
C TYR A 149 -4.25 -0.30 -8.54
N TYR A 150 -4.36 0.94 -9.03
CA TYR A 150 -4.40 2.14 -8.22
C TYR A 150 -5.48 3.07 -8.76
N ARG A 151 -6.37 3.52 -7.88
CA ARG A 151 -7.35 4.60 -8.14
C ARG A 151 -7.30 5.62 -7.01
N GLU A 152 -7.69 6.85 -7.30
CA GLU A 152 -7.91 7.82 -6.23
C GLU A 152 -9.14 7.43 -5.39
N PRO A 153 -9.13 7.68 -4.07
CA PRO A 153 -10.31 7.51 -3.24
C PRO A 153 -11.53 8.26 -3.80
N GLY A 154 -12.62 7.54 -4.07
CA GLY A 154 -13.85 8.09 -4.64
C GLY A 154 -13.90 8.19 -6.17
N SER A 155 -12.83 7.79 -6.88
CA SER A 155 -12.84 7.65 -8.34
C SER A 155 -13.34 6.27 -8.78
N SER A 156 -14.08 6.20 -9.88
CA SER A 156 -14.40 4.93 -10.55
C SER A 156 -13.28 4.47 -11.50
N GLU A 157 -12.53 5.42 -12.06
CA GLU A 157 -11.47 5.15 -13.03
C GLU A 157 -10.12 4.93 -12.33
N PRO A 158 -9.33 3.92 -12.76
CA PRO A 158 -7.97 3.75 -12.28
C PRO A 158 -7.06 4.88 -12.75
N VAL A 159 -6.21 5.34 -11.84
CA VAL A 159 -5.06 6.19 -12.20
C VAL A 159 -3.99 5.35 -12.89
N TYR A 160 -3.83 4.09 -12.47
CA TYR A 160 -2.88 3.18 -13.06
C TYR A 160 -3.33 1.73 -12.90
N SER A 161 -3.26 0.96 -13.99
CA SER A 161 -3.49 -0.47 -13.97
C SER A 161 -2.68 -1.21 -15.05
N TRP A 162 -2.43 -2.51 -14.83
CA TRP A 162 -2.02 -3.45 -15.87
C TRP A 162 -2.50 -4.87 -15.57
#